data_AF-S0E8J3-F1
#
_entry.id   AF-S0E8J3-F1
#
_cell.length_a   1.000
_cell.length_b   1.000
_cell.length_c   1.000
_cell.angle_alpha   90.00
_cell.angle_beta   90.00
_cell.angle_gamma   90.00
#
_symmetry.space_group_name_H-M   'P 1'
#
loop_
_entity.id
_entity.type
_entity.pdbx_description
1 polymer ?
#
loop_
_entity_poly.entity_id
_entity_poly.type
_entity_poly.pdbx_seq_one_letter_code
_entity_poly.pdbx_strand_id
1 'polypeptide(L)'
;MASEPPDPSRYNASYIDSRRSFISDYLEHVGDDATAKWDDFLENAFEQVMESLEEQRLTQVSHDWLEYEADRVAWQMLFSELSVEAVEWPFTLPSEFYGPKMIAQGISPTYQKWRLDRGLHIHNVTFDEKPAVLSLDQRMEVWENDENYPREAVAPITGPFQIALPLWIDFYHLVLGENNHLLNMINNEIVPPHLAVSWTDDDEGCFTLIVGFSPTTCVNPGSEGIGHSIRYLWQSVVDWSTETYSGGTMSLATFLRVRKAMPFADASVHHGQGWNAWIREAYGDAQYEPMSFMRDAHKNRNFIAKCRDDVLEIIEKPLTEAKSELSRWVVYGGPDSESEERVRAAREIWVSSTTDERTIQEALIWAWGPHYMAI
;
A
#
# COMPACT_ATOMS: atom_id res chain seq x y z
N MET A 1 20.74 28.11 37.04
CA MET A 1 19.28 28.29 37.00
C MET A 1 18.77 27.16 36.14
N ALA A 2 17.95 26.26 36.68
CA ALA A 2 17.31 25.24 35.86
C ALA A 2 16.45 25.97 34.82
N SER A 3 16.55 25.54 33.54
CA SER A 3 15.65 26.02 32.49
C SER A 3 14.20 25.74 32.87
N GLU A 4 13.24 26.48 32.33
CA GLU A 4 11.84 26.09 32.45
C GLU A 4 11.60 24.81 31.61
N PRO A 5 10.70 23.90 32.05
CA PRO A 5 10.35 22.74 31.24
C PRO A 5 9.76 23.18 29.90
N PRO A 6 9.95 22.39 28.82
CA PRO A 6 9.39 22.72 27.51
C PRO A 6 7.86 22.82 27.58
N ASP A 7 7.31 23.80 26.88
CA ASP A 7 5.87 24.05 26.82
C ASP A 7 5.21 23.11 25.80
N PRO A 8 4.40 22.13 26.23
CA PRO A 8 3.81 21.13 25.34
C PRO A 8 2.86 21.74 24.30
N SER A 9 2.30 22.94 24.54
CA SER A 9 1.40 23.60 23.59
C SER A 9 2.09 24.06 22.29
N ARG A 10 3.43 24.08 22.28
CA ARG A 10 4.25 24.39 21.10
C ARG A 10 4.45 23.19 20.18
N TYR A 11 4.06 22.00 20.62
CA TYR A 11 4.24 20.76 19.89
C TYR A 11 2.86 20.22 19.49
N ASN A 12 2.77 19.73 18.26
CA ASN A 12 1.55 19.19 17.74
C ASN A 12 1.51 17.68 18.00
N ALA A 13 0.68 17.26 18.95
CA ALA A 13 0.53 15.86 19.37
C ALA A 13 0.21 14.89 18.23
N SER A 14 -0.42 15.37 17.16
CA SER A 14 -0.81 14.55 16.00
C SER A 14 0.38 14.14 15.14
N TYR A 15 1.50 14.87 15.20
CA TYR A 15 2.69 14.55 14.43
C TYR A 15 3.71 13.86 15.32
N ILE A 16 4.07 12.62 14.96
CA ILE A 16 5.03 11.78 15.69
C ILE A 16 6.33 12.55 15.95
N ASP A 17 6.90 13.19 14.93
CA ASP A 17 8.16 13.95 15.05
C ASP A 17 8.05 15.13 16.02
N SER A 18 6.91 15.84 15.99
CA SER A 18 6.68 16.97 16.89
C SER A 18 6.52 16.48 18.34
N ARG A 19 5.79 15.38 18.54
CA ARG A 19 5.64 14.75 19.86
C ARG A 19 6.96 14.22 20.41
N ARG A 20 7.77 13.56 19.58
CA ARG A 20 9.08 13.05 19.95
C ARG A 20 10.11 14.15 20.19
N SER A 21 10.00 15.28 19.49
CA SER A 21 10.79 16.48 19.80
C SER A 21 10.49 17.01 21.19
N PHE A 22 9.21 17.10 21.59
CA PHE A 22 8.86 17.45 22.97
C PHE A 22 9.47 16.48 23.98
N ILE A 23 9.35 15.17 23.72
CA ILE A 23 9.90 14.16 24.62
C ILE A 23 11.41 14.36 24.76
N SER A 24 12.14 14.50 23.65
CA SER A 24 13.58 14.75 23.66
C SER A 24 13.92 16.01 24.46
N ASP A 25 13.27 17.13 24.18
CA ASP A 25 13.50 18.41 24.87
C ASP A 25 13.20 18.30 26.37
N TYR A 26 12.19 17.51 26.75
CA TYR A 26 11.81 17.31 28.15
C TYR A 26 12.81 16.41 28.87
N LEU A 27 13.26 15.32 28.25
CA LEU A 27 14.28 14.42 28.80
C LEU A 27 15.60 15.16 29.02
N GLU A 28 16.01 16.01 28.06
CA GLU A 28 17.19 16.88 28.21
C GLU A 28 17.03 17.87 29.36
N HIS A 29 15.84 18.42 29.56
CA HIS A 29 15.54 19.34 30.66
C HIS A 29 15.58 18.65 32.03
N VAL A 30 14.98 17.46 32.15
CA VAL A 30 14.98 16.67 33.39
C VAL A 30 16.41 16.36 33.82
N GLY A 31 17.30 16.13 32.86
CA GLY A 31 18.65 15.63 33.14
C GLY A 31 18.61 14.18 33.61
N ASP A 32 19.66 13.71 34.27
CA ASP A 32 19.90 12.30 34.64
C ASP A 32 20.11 11.37 33.43
N ASP A 33 20.05 10.05 33.67
CA ASP A 33 20.15 9.00 32.65
C ASP A 33 18.85 8.86 31.80
N ALA A 34 17.94 9.83 31.86
CA ALA A 34 16.61 9.73 31.25
C ALA A 34 16.67 9.58 29.71
N THR A 35 17.48 10.41 29.04
CA THR A 35 17.72 10.30 27.59
C THR A 35 18.36 8.96 27.22
N ALA A 36 19.27 8.45 28.05
CA ALA A 36 19.98 7.20 27.78
C ALA A 36 19.08 5.97 27.91
N LYS A 37 18.01 6.05 28.71
CA LYS A 37 17.06 4.95 28.93
C LYS A 37 15.84 4.98 28.00
N TRP A 38 15.56 6.12 27.36
CA TRP A 38 14.31 6.33 26.62
C TRP A 38 14.06 5.26 25.55
N ASP A 39 15.08 4.92 24.76
CA ASP A 39 14.94 3.95 23.67
C ASP A 39 14.55 2.55 24.20
N ASP A 40 15.17 2.10 25.30
CA ASP A 40 14.83 0.83 25.97
C ASP A 40 13.38 0.84 26.48
N PHE A 41 12.92 1.96 27.05
CA PHE A 41 11.54 2.09 27.52
C PHE A 41 10.54 2.15 26.37
N LEU A 42 10.90 2.80 25.27
CA LEU A 42 10.07 2.89 24.08
C LEU A 42 9.91 1.52 23.41
N GLU A 43 11.00 0.75 23.29
CA GLU A 43 10.95 -0.63 22.79
C GLU A 43 10.04 -1.52 23.67
N ASN A 44 10.19 -1.46 24.99
CA ASN A 44 9.34 -2.21 25.92
C ASN A 44 7.87 -1.76 25.90
N ALA A 45 7.61 -0.46 25.66
CA ALA A 45 6.26 0.06 25.52
C ALA A 45 5.60 -0.44 24.23
N PHE A 46 6.34 -0.44 23.12
CA PHE A 46 5.91 -1.03 21.87
C PHE A 46 5.52 -2.50 22.05
N GLU A 47 6.38 -3.30 22.67
CA GLU A 47 6.11 -4.72 22.92
C GLU A 47 4.81 -4.90 23.73
N GLN A 48 4.66 -4.22 24.87
CA GLN A 48 3.46 -4.32 25.71
C GLN A 48 2.17 -3.90 25.00
N VAL A 49 2.22 -2.81 24.22
CA VAL A 49 1.06 -2.34 23.48
C VAL A 49 0.69 -3.36 22.39
N MET A 50 1.67 -3.88 21.65
CA MET A 50 1.43 -4.86 20.59
C MET A 50 0.95 -6.22 21.11
N GLU A 51 1.45 -6.69 22.25
CA GLU A 51 0.93 -7.87 22.95
C GLU A 51 -0.55 -7.67 23.34
N SER A 52 -0.90 -6.53 23.93
CA SER A 52 -2.29 -6.20 24.28
C SER A 52 -3.22 -6.13 23.06
N LEU A 53 -2.72 -5.66 21.92
CA LEU A 53 -3.47 -5.65 20.65
C LEU A 53 -3.71 -7.07 20.11
N GLU A 54 -2.73 -7.96 20.27
CA GLU A 54 -2.83 -9.37 19.90
C GLU A 54 -3.87 -10.10 20.76
N GLU A 55 -3.85 -9.87 22.08
CA GLU A 55 -4.85 -10.42 23.02
C GLU A 55 -6.27 -9.98 22.65
N GLN A 56 -6.41 -8.75 22.15
CA GLN A 56 -7.66 -8.19 21.63
C GLN A 56 -8.03 -8.68 20.22
N ARG A 57 -7.20 -9.54 19.62
CA ARG A 57 -7.34 -10.11 18.27
C ARG A 57 -7.42 -9.04 17.17
N LEU A 58 -6.69 -7.94 17.34
CA LEU A 58 -6.57 -6.93 16.30
C LEU A 58 -5.44 -7.31 15.36
N THR A 59 -5.75 -7.50 14.07
CA THR A 59 -4.76 -7.88 13.05
C THR A 59 -4.16 -6.69 12.33
N GLN A 60 -4.86 -5.55 12.36
CA GLN A 60 -4.45 -4.28 11.78
C GLN A 60 -4.72 -3.17 12.78
N VAL A 61 -3.79 -2.23 12.87
CA VAL A 61 -3.89 -1.08 13.79
C VAL A 61 -3.43 0.20 13.12
N SER A 62 -4.00 1.31 13.57
CA SER A 62 -3.63 2.65 13.12
C SER A 62 -2.17 2.91 13.48
N HIS A 63 -1.39 3.41 12.51
CA HIS A 63 0.00 3.80 12.75
C HIS A 63 0.09 4.92 13.78
N ASP A 64 -0.62 6.03 13.57
CA ASP A 64 -0.57 7.20 14.46
C ASP A 64 -0.99 6.86 15.89
N TRP A 65 -2.03 6.02 16.03
CA TRP A 65 -2.48 5.57 17.35
C TRP A 65 -1.41 4.71 18.05
N LEU A 66 -0.79 3.77 17.34
CA LEU A 66 0.22 2.88 17.94
C LEU A 66 1.42 3.69 18.42
N GLU A 67 1.93 4.58 17.58
CA GLU A 67 3.08 5.43 17.91
C GLU A 67 2.77 6.35 19.10
N TYR A 68 1.57 6.93 19.14
CA TYR A 68 1.12 7.75 20.28
C TYR A 68 1.02 6.93 21.57
N GLU A 69 0.40 5.76 21.50
CA GLU A 69 0.18 4.93 22.68
C GLU A 69 1.49 4.36 23.21
N ALA A 70 2.41 3.97 22.33
CA ALA A 70 3.76 3.56 22.71
C ALA A 70 4.53 4.70 23.38
N ASP A 71 4.53 5.91 22.81
CA ASP A 71 5.20 7.07 23.44
C ASP A 71 4.58 7.38 24.82
N ARG A 72 3.25 7.30 24.95
CA ARG A 72 2.53 7.52 26.22
C ARG A 72 2.88 6.48 27.28
N VAL A 73 2.94 5.20 26.90
CA VAL A 73 3.29 4.10 27.81
C VAL A 73 4.76 4.19 28.20
N ALA A 74 5.66 4.46 27.26
CA ALA A 74 7.08 4.65 27.51
C ALA A 74 7.34 5.79 28.50
N TRP A 75 6.63 6.92 28.35
CA TRP A 75 6.66 8.04 29.29
C TRP A 75 6.29 7.60 30.71
N GLN A 76 5.17 6.89 30.86
CA GLN A 76 4.71 6.41 32.15
C GLN A 76 5.69 5.43 32.79
N MET A 77 6.26 4.52 32.00
CA MET A 77 7.24 3.55 32.49
C MET A 77 8.51 4.23 32.96
N LEU A 78 9.11 5.11 32.13
CA LEU A 78 10.36 5.80 32.45
C LEU A 78 10.24 6.59 33.76
N PHE A 79 9.18 7.39 33.90
CA PHE A 79 9.01 8.23 35.08
C PHE A 79 8.47 7.49 36.31
N SER A 80 8.06 6.22 36.17
CA SER A 80 7.86 5.34 37.32
C SER A 80 9.16 4.78 37.89
N GLU A 81 10.23 4.71 37.08
CA GLU A 81 11.56 4.25 37.49
C GLU A 81 12.45 5.39 37.99
N LEU A 82 12.36 6.57 37.35
CA LEU A 82 13.13 7.73 37.76
C LEU A 82 12.65 8.26 39.12
N SER A 83 13.59 8.75 39.93
CA SER A 83 13.27 9.40 41.20
C SER A 83 12.73 10.84 41.06
N VAL A 84 12.52 11.30 39.82
CA VAL A 84 12.06 12.65 39.49
C VAL A 84 10.56 12.60 39.19
N GLU A 85 9.80 13.49 39.83
CA GLU A 85 8.38 13.67 39.56
C GLU A 85 8.19 14.37 38.21
N ALA A 86 7.61 13.67 37.24
CA ALA A 86 7.36 14.18 35.90
C ALA A 86 6.04 14.93 35.80
N VAL A 87 5.91 15.75 34.75
CA VAL A 87 4.59 16.21 34.34
C VAL A 87 3.77 15.02 33.83
N GLU A 88 2.47 15.06 34.10
CA GLU A 88 1.52 14.13 33.48
C GLU A 88 1.65 14.23 31.95
N TRP A 89 1.42 13.10 31.26
CA TRP A 89 1.46 13.05 29.80
C TRP A 89 0.61 14.19 29.20
N PRO A 90 1.22 15.17 28.51
CA PRO A 90 0.57 16.46 28.28
C PRO A 90 -0.29 16.48 27.00
N PHE A 91 -0.29 15.39 26.24
CA PHE A 91 -0.92 15.35 24.93
C PHE A 91 -2.25 14.61 24.95
N THR A 92 -3.23 15.15 24.24
CA THR A 92 -4.47 14.43 23.90
C THR A 92 -4.46 14.13 22.41
N LEU A 93 -4.66 12.87 22.04
CA LEU A 93 -4.73 12.47 20.64
C LEU A 93 -6.03 12.98 19.99
N PRO A 94 -5.99 13.54 18.76
CA PRO A 94 -7.21 13.95 18.06
C PRO A 94 -8.18 12.80 17.84
N SER A 95 -9.47 13.13 17.75
CA SER A 95 -10.57 12.14 17.61
C SER A 95 -10.44 11.23 16.38
N GLU A 96 -9.83 11.73 15.30
CA GLU A 96 -9.63 10.99 14.05
C GLU A 96 -8.61 9.85 14.16
N PHE A 97 -7.75 9.89 15.19
CA PHE A 97 -6.79 8.82 15.52
C PHE A 97 -7.19 8.09 16.81
N TYR A 98 -8.39 8.36 17.35
CA TYR A 98 -8.81 7.88 18.67
C TYR A 98 -9.25 6.41 18.63
N GLY A 99 -8.25 5.55 18.58
CA GLY A 99 -8.40 4.12 18.80
C GLY A 99 -7.61 3.28 17.79
N PRO A 100 -7.27 2.04 18.17
CA PRO A 100 -6.43 1.18 17.36
C PRO A 100 -7.07 0.81 16.01
N LYS A 101 -8.40 0.84 15.90
CA LYS A 101 -9.14 0.47 14.69
C LYS A 101 -9.26 1.60 13.65
N MET A 102 -8.79 2.81 13.95
CA MET A 102 -8.86 3.97 13.04
C MET A 102 -7.77 3.91 11.95
N ILE A 103 -7.68 2.76 11.27
CA ILE A 103 -6.66 2.46 10.24
C ILE A 103 -6.83 3.27 8.96
N ALA A 104 -7.88 4.08 8.87
CA ALA A 104 -8.17 4.90 7.71
C ALA A 104 -6.96 5.77 7.36
N GLN A 105 -6.30 6.37 8.36
CA GLN A 105 -5.13 7.24 8.19
C GLN A 105 -3.82 6.51 7.87
N GLY A 106 -3.80 5.18 7.95
CA GLY A 106 -2.61 4.36 7.70
C GLY A 106 -2.56 3.12 8.59
N ILE A 107 -2.14 2.00 7.99
CA ILE A 107 -1.88 0.74 8.70
C ILE A 107 -0.46 0.79 9.27
N SER A 108 -0.27 0.45 10.54
CA SER A 108 1.05 0.45 11.18
C SER A 108 2.01 -0.60 10.60
N PRO A 109 3.06 -0.22 9.84
CA PRO A 109 4.07 -1.17 9.38
C PRO A 109 4.81 -1.83 10.56
N THR A 110 5.00 -1.11 11.67
CA THR A 110 5.61 -1.61 12.92
C THR A 110 4.84 -2.82 13.45
N TYR A 111 3.52 -2.71 13.56
CA TYR A 111 2.69 -3.82 14.05
C TYR A 111 2.61 -4.96 13.04
N GLN A 112 2.54 -4.66 11.75
CA GLN A 112 2.56 -5.68 10.69
C GLN A 112 3.85 -6.52 10.77
N LYS A 113 5.02 -5.86 10.87
CA LYS A 113 6.31 -6.54 11.05
C LYS A 113 6.33 -7.39 12.31
N TRP A 114 5.94 -6.80 13.45
CA TRP A 114 5.92 -7.51 14.74
C TRP A 114 5.09 -8.79 14.71
N ARG A 115 3.94 -8.78 14.00
CA ARG A 115 3.10 -9.97 13.81
C ARG A 115 3.77 -11.01 12.93
N LEU A 116 4.31 -10.60 11.77
CA LEU A 116 4.98 -11.51 10.83
C LEU A 116 6.19 -12.19 11.46
N ASP A 117 7.03 -11.44 12.19
CA ASP A 117 8.21 -11.97 12.91
C ASP A 117 7.83 -13.05 13.95
N ARG A 118 6.58 -13.08 14.40
CA ARG A 118 6.02 -14.06 15.34
C ARG A 118 5.17 -15.16 14.67
N GLY A 119 5.13 -15.19 13.34
CA GLY A 119 4.30 -16.11 12.58
C GLY A 119 2.79 -15.88 12.75
N LEU A 120 2.40 -14.66 13.17
CA LEU A 120 1.01 -14.28 13.35
C LEU A 120 0.40 -13.74 12.06
N HIS A 121 -0.87 -14.06 11.83
CA HIS A 121 -1.60 -13.54 10.68
C HIS A 121 -1.87 -12.03 10.81
N ILE A 122 -1.77 -11.31 9.70
CA ILE A 122 -2.06 -9.87 9.61
C ILE A 122 -3.49 -9.54 9.17
N HIS A 123 -4.35 -10.56 9.09
CA HIS A 123 -5.76 -10.46 8.70
C HIS A 123 -6.62 -11.45 9.49
N ASN A 124 -7.92 -11.19 9.57
CA ASN A 124 -8.88 -12.01 10.31
C ASN A 124 -9.35 -13.26 9.57
N VAL A 125 -8.95 -13.46 8.31
CA VAL A 125 -9.32 -14.64 7.54
C VAL A 125 -8.28 -15.73 7.78
N THR A 126 -8.73 -16.95 8.11
CA THR A 126 -7.90 -18.16 8.06
C THR A 126 -7.63 -18.48 6.60
N PHE A 127 -6.38 -18.39 6.17
CA PHE A 127 -5.96 -18.81 4.85
C PHE A 127 -5.69 -20.29 4.94
N ASP A 128 -6.51 -21.09 4.26
CA ASP A 128 -6.36 -22.54 4.31
C ASP A 128 -5.03 -23.01 3.69
N GLU A 129 -4.32 -22.18 2.91
CA GLU A 129 -2.94 -22.42 2.46
C GLU A 129 -2.34 -21.13 1.83
N LYS A 130 -1.08 -20.79 2.17
CA LYS A 130 -0.27 -19.82 1.39
C LYS A 130 -0.15 -20.38 -0.03
N PRO A 131 -0.31 -19.58 -1.09
CA PRO A 131 -0.21 -20.10 -2.45
C PRO A 131 1.16 -20.72 -2.68
N ALA A 132 1.22 -21.81 -3.44
CA ALA A 132 2.48 -22.43 -3.81
C ALA A 132 3.41 -21.40 -4.47
N VAL A 133 4.63 -21.28 -3.95
CA VAL A 133 5.64 -20.39 -4.51
C VAL A 133 6.01 -20.86 -5.92
N LEU A 134 5.92 -19.96 -6.90
CA LEU A 134 6.18 -20.27 -8.30
C LEU A 134 7.67 -20.57 -8.54
N SER A 135 7.93 -21.56 -9.38
CA SER A 135 9.27 -22.10 -9.65
C SER A 135 10.29 -21.01 -9.96
N LEU A 136 11.36 -20.92 -9.16
CA LEU A 136 12.46 -19.99 -9.40
C LEU A 136 13.23 -20.38 -10.67
N ASP A 137 13.52 -21.67 -10.87
CA ASP A 137 14.29 -22.16 -12.01
C ASP A 137 13.65 -21.76 -13.35
N GLN A 138 12.33 -21.92 -13.47
CA GLN A 138 11.61 -21.53 -14.69
C GLN A 138 11.62 -20.01 -14.92
N ARG A 139 11.51 -19.22 -13.83
CA ARG A 139 11.60 -17.76 -13.89
C ARG A 139 12.99 -17.29 -14.31
N MET A 140 14.04 -17.91 -13.75
CA MET A 140 15.43 -17.61 -14.08
C MET A 140 15.73 -17.84 -15.55
N GLU A 141 15.19 -18.92 -16.14
CA GLU A 141 15.38 -19.21 -17.58
C GLU A 141 14.96 -18.04 -18.47
N VAL A 142 13.89 -17.31 -18.14
CA VAL A 142 13.48 -16.12 -18.91
C VAL A 142 14.25 -14.86 -18.49
N TRP A 143 14.53 -14.72 -17.20
CA TRP A 143 15.16 -13.54 -16.62
C TRP A 143 16.61 -13.36 -17.09
N GLU A 144 17.41 -14.43 -17.08
CA GLU A 144 18.82 -14.39 -17.48
C GLU A 144 19.02 -14.15 -18.98
N ASN A 145 18.00 -14.45 -19.79
CA ASN A 145 18.01 -14.25 -21.22
C ASN A 145 17.75 -12.78 -21.64
N ASP A 146 17.56 -11.86 -20.69
CA ASP A 146 17.37 -10.43 -20.97
C ASP A 146 18.35 -9.58 -20.14
N GLU A 147 19.32 -8.97 -20.83
CA GLU A 147 20.41 -8.18 -20.19
C GLU A 147 19.93 -6.93 -19.44
N ASN A 148 18.68 -6.55 -19.69
CA ASN A 148 18.04 -5.38 -19.11
C ASN A 148 17.57 -5.57 -17.66
N TYR A 149 17.39 -6.82 -17.23
CA TYR A 149 16.96 -7.09 -15.88
C TYR A 149 18.10 -6.92 -14.88
N PRO A 150 17.80 -6.42 -13.66
CA PRO A 150 18.81 -6.28 -12.65
C PRO A 150 19.35 -7.67 -12.25
N ARG A 151 20.67 -7.76 -12.15
CA ARG A 151 21.36 -8.97 -11.66
C ARG A 151 21.38 -9.07 -10.15
N GLU A 152 21.27 -7.93 -9.48
CA GLU A 152 21.26 -7.85 -8.03
C GLU A 152 19.82 -7.83 -7.53
N ALA A 153 19.52 -8.76 -6.62
CA ALA A 153 18.29 -8.82 -5.85
C ALA A 153 18.31 -7.72 -4.77
N VAL A 154 17.71 -6.57 -5.08
CA VAL A 154 17.61 -5.43 -4.17
C VAL A 154 16.21 -4.85 -4.31
N ALA A 155 15.56 -4.64 -3.16
CA ALA A 155 14.24 -4.03 -3.11
C ALA A 155 14.18 -2.75 -3.97
N PRO A 156 13.11 -2.56 -4.76
CA PRO A 156 11.89 -3.36 -4.76
C PRO A 156 11.97 -4.65 -5.58
N ILE A 157 12.96 -4.85 -6.44
CA ILE A 157 13.09 -6.10 -7.23
C ILE A 157 13.94 -7.10 -6.45
N THR A 158 13.30 -7.92 -5.63
CA THR A 158 13.96 -8.87 -4.70
C THR A 158 14.43 -10.16 -5.38
N GLY A 159 14.13 -10.33 -6.67
CA GLY A 159 14.58 -11.47 -7.47
C GLY A 159 13.90 -11.54 -8.83
N PRO A 160 14.14 -12.62 -9.60
CA PRO A 160 13.57 -12.79 -10.94
C PRO A 160 12.04 -12.73 -10.93
N PHE A 161 11.44 -11.68 -11.49
CA PHE A 161 9.99 -11.48 -11.47
C PHE A 161 9.39 -11.41 -10.05
N GLN A 162 10.13 -10.82 -9.10
CA GLN A 162 9.69 -10.60 -7.72
C GLN A 162 9.73 -9.11 -7.38
N ILE A 163 8.64 -8.59 -6.81
CA ILE A 163 8.55 -7.19 -6.38
C ILE A 163 8.04 -7.07 -4.95
N ALA A 164 8.76 -6.33 -4.11
CA ALA A 164 8.43 -6.05 -2.73
C ALA A 164 7.42 -4.92 -2.59
N LEU A 165 6.44 -5.09 -1.71
CA LEU A 165 5.42 -4.12 -1.33
C LEU A 165 5.65 -3.71 0.14
N PRO A 166 5.72 -2.39 0.46
CA PRO A 166 5.79 -1.93 1.83
C PRO A 166 4.64 -2.45 2.72
N LEU A 167 4.93 -2.73 3.99
CA LEU A 167 3.95 -3.28 4.95
C LEU A 167 2.76 -2.35 5.27
N TRP A 168 2.86 -1.07 4.93
CA TRP A 168 1.76 -0.13 5.07
C TRP A 168 0.71 -0.26 3.97
N ILE A 169 1.05 -0.92 2.85
CA ILE A 169 0.10 -1.20 1.78
C ILE A 169 -0.93 -2.20 2.26
N ASP A 170 -2.20 -1.94 1.94
CA ASP A 170 -3.32 -2.81 2.25
C ASP A 170 -3.35 -4.04 1.34
N PHE A 171 -2.34 -4.90 1.52
CA PHE A 171 -2.10 -6.09 0.70
C PHE A 171 -3.33 -7.00 0.62
N TYR A 172 -4.07 -7.10 1.71
CA TYR A 172 -5.30 -7.87 1.75
C TYR A 172 -6.35 -7.33 0.79
N HIS A 173 -6.77 -6.07 0.90
CA HIS A 173 -7.84 -5.55 0.04
C HIS A 173 -7.39 -5.36 -1.41
N LEU A 174 -6.09 -5.13 -1.61
CA LEU A 174 -5.57 -4.79 -2.93
C LEU A 174 -5.10 -6.02 -3.73
N VAL A 175 -4.72 -7.13 -3.08
CA VAL A 175 -4.19 -8.33 -3.77
C VAL A 175 -5.03 -9.57 -3.48
N LEU A 176 -5.36 -9.84 -2.22
CA LEU A 176 -5.95 -11.13 -1.81
C LEU A 176 -7.47 -11.13 -1.94
N GLY A 177 -8.11 -10.10 -1.38
CA GLY A 177 -9.53 -10.02 -1.14
C GLY A 177 -10.04 -11.04 -0.13
N GLU A 178 -11.33 -10.93 0.22
CA GLU A 178 -12.03 -11.93 1.05
C GLU A 178 -11.84 -13.35 0.51
N ASN A 179 -11.36 -14.25 1.37
CA ASN A 179 -11.11 -15.66 1.04
C ASN A 179 -10.27 -15.86 -0.24
N ASN A 180 -9.24 -15.04 -0.46
CA ASN A 180 -8.39 -15.07 -1.65
C ASN A 180 -9.12 -14.84 -2.99
N HIS A 181 -10.34 -14.30 -2.99
CA HIS A 181 -11.12 -14.20 -4.22
C HIS A 181 -10.43 -13.38 -5.32
N LEU A 182 -9.70 -12.31 -4.97
CA LEU A 182 -8.98 -11.50 -5.97
C LEU A 182 -7.81 -12.27 -6.57
N LEU A 183 -7.01 -12.93 -5.74
CA LEU A 183 -5.87 -13.74 -6.21
C LEU A 183 -6.33 -14.94 -7.05
N ASN A 184 -7.40 -15.62 -6.61
CA ASN A 184 -8.02 -16.70 -7.37
C ASN A 184 -8.55 -16.22 -8.72
N MET A 185 -9.19 -15.06 -8.75
CA MET A 185 -9.68 -14.45 -9.99
C MET A 185 -8.53 -14.05 -10.92
N ILE A 186 -7.44 -13.50 -10.39
CA ILE A 186 -6.21 -13.22 -11.16
C ILE A 186 -5.76 -14.49 -11.88
N ASN A 187 -5.56 -15.58 -11.13
CA ASN A 187 -4.97 -16.81 -11.64
C ASN A 187 -5.90 -17.68 -12.50
N ASN A 188 -7.22 -17.60 -12.29
CA ASN A 188 -8.18 -18.45 -12.99
C ASN A 188 -8.89 -17.77 -14.17
N GLU A 189 -8.99 -16.43 -14.19
CA GLU A 189 -9.84 -15.71 -15.15
C GLU A 189 -9.11 -14.60 -15.94
N ILE A 190 -8.12 -13.95 -15.32
CA ILE A 190 -7.52 -12.72 -15.85
C ILE A 190 -6.23 -13.03 -16.62
N VAL A 191 -5.26 -13.66 -15.96
CA VAL A 191 -3.94 -13.92 -16.57
C VAL A 191 -4.00 -15.11 -17.54
N PRO A 192 -3.09 -15.20 -18.52
CA PRO A 192 -2.99 -16.38 -19.37
C PRO A 192 -2.87 -17.67 -18.56
N PRO A 193 -3.52 -18.79 -18.95
CA PRO A 193 -3.56 -20.02 -18.14
C PRO A 193 -2.20 -20.61 -17.75
N HIS A 194 -1.15 -20.30 -18.53
CA HIS A 194 0.22 -20.77 -18.28
C HIS A 194 1.01 -19.91 -17.29
N LEU A 195 0.46 -18.77 -16.87
CA LEU A 195 1.06 -17.87 -15.90
C LEU A 195 0.27 -17.88 -14.60
N ALA A 196 0.93 -17.45 -13.54
CA ALA A 196 0.31 -17.23 -12.25
C ALA A 196 0.98 -16.06 -11.53
N VAL A 197 0.24 -15.48 -10.60
CA VAL A 197 0.73 -14.56 -9.57
C VAL A 197 0.63 -15.29 -8.24
N SER A 198 1.71 -15.25 -7.46
CA SER A 198 1.76 -15.69 -6.07
C SER A 198 2.37 -14.60 -5.21
N TRP A 199 2.54 -14.88 -3.92
CA TRP A 199 3.20 -13.96 -3.01
C TRP A 199 3.98 -14.70 -1.93
N THR A 200 4.88 -14.00 -1.27
CA THR A 200 5.57 -14.45 -0.06
C THR A 200 5.78 -13.30 0.92
N ASP A 201 5.90 -13.60 2.21
CA ASP A 201 6.30 -12.73 3.31
C ASP A 201 7.64 -13.18 3.92
N ASP A 202 8.39 -14.04 3.21
CA ASP A 202 9.69 -14.51 3.66
C ASP A 202 10.77 -13.42 3.60
N ASP A 203 10.54 -12.36 2.81
CA ASP A 203 11.43 -11.21 2.68
C ASP A 203 11.20 -10.24 3.85
N GLU A 204 12.29 -9.85 4.52
CA GLU A 204 12.19 -9.02 5.74
C GLU A 204 11.50 -7.67 5.45
N GLY A 205 10.44 -7.38 6.21
CA GLY A 205 9.82 -6.06 6.20
C GLY A 205 8.97 -5.74 4.97
N CYS A 206 8.52 -6.74 4.19
CA CYS A 206 7.65 -6.52 3.03
C CYS A 206 6.81 -7.75 2.65
N PHE A 207 5.80 -7.53 1.80
CA PHE A 207 5.17 -8.60 1.02
C PHE A 207 5.77 -8.63 -0.37
N THR A 208 6.21 -9.78 -0.84
CA THR A 208 6.77 -9.92 -2.18
C THR A 208 5.78 -10.59 -3.11
N LEU A 209 5.34 -9.87 -4.15
CA LEU A 209 4.60 -10.45 -5.26
C LEU A 209 5.55 -11.19 -6.20
N ILE A 210 5.10 -12.34 -6.69
CA ILE A 210 5.88 -13.20 -7.57
C ILE A 210 5.06 -13.47 -8.83
N VAL A 211 5.64 -13.19 -9.99
CA VAL A 211 5.07 -13.55 -11.29
C VAL A 211 5.83 -14.74 -11.85
N GLY A 212 5.12 -15.79 -12.28
CA GLY A 212 5.75 -17.01 -12.75
C GLY A 212 4.83 -17.89 -13.58
N PHE A 213 5.26 -19.13 -13.77
CA PHE A 213 4.52 -20.13 -14.54
C PHE A 213 3.55 -20.88 -13.65
N SER A 214 2.35 -21.12 -14.17
CA SER A 214 1.32 -21.85 -13.44
C SER A 214 1.77 -23.30 -13.21
N PRO A 215 1.72 -23.80 -11.95
CA PRO A 215 2.14 -25.17 -11.62
C PRO A 215 1.20 -26.23 -12.21
N THR A 216 0.00 -25.83 -12.63
CA THR A 216 -0.99 -26.73 -13.24
C THR A 216 -0.81 -26.88 -14.75
N THR A 217 0.12 -26.13 -15.35
CA THR A 217 0.39 -26.18 -16.79
C THR A 217 1.80 -26.67 -17.08
N CYS A 218 1.91 -27.59 -18.04
CA CYS A 218 3.20 -28.05 -18.55
C CYS A 218 3.67 -27.09 -19.65
N VAL A 219 4.40 -26.04 -19.28
CA VAL A 219 5.00 -25.10 -20.23
C VAL A 219 6.51 -25.13 -20.14
N ASN A 220 7.16 -25.10 -21.31
CA ASN A 220 8.60 -24.91 -21.42
C ASN A 220 8.89 -23.41 -21.56
N PRO A 221 9.55 -22.75 -20.58
CA PRO A 221 9.82 -21.31 -20.60
C PRO A 221 10.58 -20.83 -21.85
N GLY A 222 11.42 -21.69 -22.43
CA GLY A 222 12.13 -21.41 -23.68
C GLY A 222 11.29 -21.47 -24.96
N SER A 223 9.97 -21.73 -24.88
CA SER A 223 9.09 -21.78 -26.06
C SER A 223 8.80 -20.38 -26.60
N GLU A 224 8.65 -20.27 -27.91
CA GLU A 224 8.33 -19.00 -28.58
C GLU A 224 7.03 -18.39 -28.05
N GLY A 225 7.04 -17.09 -27.74
CA GLY A 225 5.90 -16.33 -27.20
C GLY A 225 5.69 -16.40 -25.69
N ILE A 226 6.18 -17.45 -25.01
CA ILE A 226 6.05 -17.62 -23.56
C ILE A 226 6.82 -16.55 -22.78
N GLY A 227 8.06 -16.28 -23.21
CA GLY A 227 8.88 -15.21 -22.63
C GLY A 227 8.20 -13.84 -22.71
N HIS A 228 7.48 -13.55 -23.81
CA HIS A 228 6.77 -12.28 -23.95
C HIS A 228 5.58 -12.18 -22.99
N SER A 229 4.80 -13.25 -22.82
CA SER A 229 3.65 -13.25 -21.90
C SER A 229 4.03 -13.01 -20.44
N ILE A 230 5.09 -13.66 -19.94
CA ILE A 230 5.54 -13.44 -18.55
C ILE A 230 6.10 -12.02 -18.35
N ARG A 231 6.83 -11.47 -19.33
CA ARG A 231 7.36 -10.10 -19.27
C ARG A 231 6.24 -9.06 -19.25
N TYR A 232 5.20 -9.25 -20.05
CA TYR A 232 4.03 -8.36 -20.05
C TYR A 232 3.28 -8.38 -18.72
N LEU A 233 3.05 -9.57 -18.15
CA LEU A 233 2.41 -9.70 -16.84
C LEU A 233 3.27 -9.08 -15.74
N TRP A 234 4.58 -9.33 -15.77
CA TRP A 234 5.53 -8.72 -14.85
C TRP A 234 5.47 -7.20 -14.90
N GLN A 235 5.57 -6.60 -16.09
CA GLN A 235 5.49 -5.17 -16.25
C GLN A 235 4.15 -4.62 -15.71
N SER A 236 3.04 -5.31 -15.96
CA SER A 236 1.74 -4.92 -15.44
C SER A 236 1.68 -4.96 -13.91
N VAL A 237 2.30 -5.96 -13.27
CA VAL A 237 2.39 -6.05 -11.80
C VAL A 237 3.30 -4.96 -11.24
N VAL A 238 4.40 -4.64 -11.91
CA VAL A 238 5.30 -3.55 -11.48
C VAL A 238 4.63 -2.19 -11.61
N ASP A 239 3.98 -1.90 -12.75
CA ASP A 239 3.25 -0.64 -12.96
C ASP A 239 2.18 -0.46 -11.87
N TRP A 240 1.41 -1.52 -11.59
CA TRP A 240 0.43 -1.52 -10.50
C TRP A 240 1.08 -1.28 -9.12
N SER A 241 2.22 -1.92 -8.85
CA SER A 241 2.91 -1.77 -7.56
C SER A 241 3.38 -0.32 -7.38
N THR A 242 3.94 0.29 -8.42
CA THR A 242 4.37 1.69 -8.40
C THR A 242 3.21 2.68 -8.25
N GLU A 243 2.07 2.44 -8.90
CA GLU A 243 0.85 3.24 -8.66
C GLU A 243 0.38 3.11 -7.21
N THR A 244 0.49 1.90 -6.64
CA THR A 244 0.10 1.63 -5.25
C THR A 244 1.04 2.31 -4.25
N TYR A 245 2.34 2.39 -4.54
CA TYR A 245 3.30 3.17 -3.74
C TYR A 245 2.85 4.62 -3.62
N SER A 246 2.38 5.22 -4.71
CA SER A 246 1.85 6.59 -4.75
C SER A 246 0.39 6.72 -4.27
N GLY A 247 -0.14 5.71 -3.57
CA GLY A 247 -1.49 5.73 -3.01
C GLY A 247 -2.60 5.40 -3.99
N GLY A 248 -2.32 4.64 -5.04
CA GLY A 248 -3.31 4.01 -5.90
C GLY A 248 -4.20 3.04 -5.11
N THR A 249 -5.48 3.01 -5.43
CA THR A 249 -6.51 2.26 -4.67
C THR A 249 -7.12 1.09 -5.44
N MET A 250 -6.76 0.95 -6.72
CA MET A 250 -7.23 -0.12 -7.57
C MET A 250 -6.59 -1.46 -7.16
N SER A 251 -7.40 -2.51 -6.99
CA SER A 251 -6.86 -3.85 -6.74
C SER A 251 -6.05 -4.36 -7.93
N LEU A 252 -5.06 -5.21 -7.67
CA LEU A 252 -4.24 -5.83 -8.71
C LEU A 252 -5.12 -6.58 -9.72
N ALA A 253 -6.18 -7.24 -9.27
CA ALA A 253 -7.11 -7.93 -10.14
C ALA A 253 -7.80 -6.97 -11.12
N THR A 254 -8.33 -5.85 -10.63
CA THR A 254 -8.96 -4.85 -11.51
C THR A 254 -7.94 -4.25 -12.47
N PHE A 255 -6.73 -3.93 -12.00
CA PHE A 255 -5.66 -3.39 -12.83
C PHE A 255 -5.25 -4.35 -13.96
N LEU A 256 -5.06 -5.64 -13.65
CA LEU A 256 -4.73 -6.65 -14.65
C LEU A 256 -5.89 -6.86 -15.64
N ARG A 257 -7.15 -6.74 -15.20
CA ARG A 257 -8.30 -6.78 -16.11
C ARG A 257 -8.33 -5.59 -17.07
N VAL A 258 -7.99 -4.39 -16.58
CA VAL A 258 -7.81 -3.19 -17.40
C VAL A 258 -6.72 -3.42 -18.45
N ARG A 259 -5.57 -3.99 -18.05
CA ARG A 259 -4.46 -4.34 -18.96
C ARG A 259 -4.87 -5.39 -20.01
N LYS A 260 -5.65 -6.40 -19.61
CA LYS A 260 -6.20 -7.41 -20.53
C LYS A 260 -7.15 -6.78 -21.56
N ALA A 261 -8.06 -5.91 -21.11
CA ALA A 261 -9.05 -5.27 -21.96
C ALA A 261 -8.43 -4.24 -22.91
N MET A 262 -7.38 -3.53 -22.46
CA MET A 262 -6.70 -2.53 -23.28
C MET A 262 -5.17 -2.70 -23.21
N PRO A 263 -4.62 -3.66 -23.97
CA PRO A 263 -3.20 -3.90 -23.98
C PRO A 263 -2.43 -2.69 -24.50
N PHE A 264 -1.50 -2.18 -23.71
CA PHE A 264 -0.50 -1.24 -24.23
C PHE A 264 0.42 -1.98 -25.21
N ALA A 265 0.85 -1.30 -26.26
CA ALA A 265 1.86 -1.84 -27.16
C ALA A 265 3.09 -2.21 -26.33
N ASP A 266 3.59 -3.44 -26.50
CA ASP A 266 4.81 -3.93 -25.85
C ASP A 266 5.99 -3.10 -26.37
N ALA A 267 6.18 -1.96 -25.72
CA ALA A 267 7.29 -1.11 -25.99
C ALA A 267 8.46 -1.76 -25.27
N SER A 268 9.28 -2.49 -26.03
CA SER A 268 10.69 -2.83 -25.75
C SER A 268 11.51 -1.71 -25.06
N VAL A 269 10.97 -0.49 -24.97
CA VAL A 269 11.40 0.70 -24.24
C VAL A 269 11.31 0.56 -22.71
N HIS A 270 10.52 -0.36 -22.13
CA HIS A 270 10.30 -0.42 -20.67
C HIS A 270 11.26 -1.35 -19.92
N HIS A 271 12.24 -1.93 -20.60
CA HIS A 271 13.29 -2.73 -19.99
C HIS A 271 14.60 -1.93 -19.89
N GLY A 272 14.56 -0.61 -19.82
CA GLY A 272 15.80 0.19 -19.67
C GLY A 272 16.31 0.22 -18.22
N GLN A 273 17.61 0.52 -18.05
CA GLN A 273 18.17 0.91 -16.74
C GLN A 273 17.37 2.04 -16.07
N GLY A 274 16.77 2.94 -16.86
CA GLY A 274 15.91 4.01 -16.36
C GLY A 274 14.63 3.52 -15.67
N TRP A 275 14.05 2.41 -16.13
CA TRP A 275 12.86 1.81 -15.50
C TRP A 275 13.22 1.22 -14.14
N ASN A 276 14.30 0.43 -14.07
CA ASN A 276 14.79 -0.12 -12.80
C ASN A 276 15.14 0.97 -11.78
N ALA A 277 15.78 2.06 -12.22
CA ALA A 277 16.10 3.21 -11.37
C ALA A 277 14.83 3.89 -10.84
N TRP A 278 13.85 4.13 -11.71
CA TRP A 278 12.58 4.75 -11.33
C TRP A 278 11.79 3.91 -10.32
N ILE A 279 11.69 2.58 -10.50
CA ILE A 279 10.99 1.72 -9.53
C ILE A 279 11.71 1.75 -8.17
N ARG A 280 13.05 1.75 -8.16
CA ARG A 280 13.86 1.86 -6.94
C ARG A 280 13.62 3.19 -6.22
N GLU A 281 13.57 4.29 -6.95
CA GLU A 281 13.25 5.61 -6.41
C GLU A 281 11.83 5.62 -5.81
N ALA A 282 10.82 5.16 -6.55
CA ALA A 282 9.44 5.12 -6.08
C ALA A 282 9.26 4.27 -4.80
N TYR A 283 9.93 3.12 -4.70
CA TYR A 283 9.92 2.29 -3.50
C TYR A 283 10.70 2.94 -2.35
N GLY A 284 11.85 3.56 -2.66
CA GLY A 284 12.66 4.29 -1.70
C GLY A 284 11.88 5.43 -1.06
N ASP A 285 11.18 6.23 -1.86
CA ASP A 285 10.33 7.33 -1.37
C ASP A 285 9.20 6.81 -0.48
N ALA A 286 8.52 5.74 -0.91
CA ALA A 286 7.45 5.08 -0.15
C ALA A 286 7.90 4.48 1.19
N GLN A 287 9.19 4.18 1.34
CA GLN A 287 9.81 3.67 2.57
C GLN A 287 10.44 4.78 3.42
N TYR A 288 10.94 5.86 2.80
CA TYR A 288 11.58 6.97 3.49
C TYR A 288 10.57 7.90 4.16
N GLU A 289 9.42 8.17 3.50
CA GLU A 289 8.33 8.96 4.06
C GLU A 289 6.99 8.19 4.09
N PRO A 290 6.92 7.04 4.76
CA PRO A 290 5.75 6.15 4.68
C PRO A 290 4.46 6.85 5.12
N MET A 291 4.56 7.82 6.03
CA MET A 291 3.42 8.63 6.49
C MET A 291 2.83 9.54 5.43
N SER A 292 3.67 10.14 4.58
CA SER A 292 3.19 11.01 3.50
C SER A 292 2.39 10.18 2.49
N PHE A 293 2.96 9.04 2.09
CA PHE A 293 2.34 8.11 1.16
C PHE A 293 1.08 7.43 1.72
N MET A 294 1.08 7.00 2.99
CA MET A 294 -0.12 6.48 3.66
C MET A 294 -1.25 7.53 3.67
N ARG A 295 -0.92 8.79 3.97
CA ARG A 295 -1.91 9.88 3.99
C ARG A 295 -2.47 10.15 2.59
N ASP A 296 -1.63 10.12 1.56
CA ASP A 296 -2.09 10.33 0.18
C ASP A 296 -2.93 9.15 -0.33
N ALA A 297 -2.56 7.91 0.01
CA ALA A 297 -3.39 6.73 -0.22
C ALA A 297 -4.76 6.87 0.47
N HIS A 298 -4.79 7.35 1.71
CA HIS A 298 -6.02 7.62 2.44
C HIS A 298 -6.88 8.70 1.78
N LYS A 299 -6.29 9.84 1.40
CA LYS A 299 -6.99 10.93 0.69
C LYS A 299 -7.63 10.40 -0.59
N ASN A 300 -6.88 9.63 -1.39
CA ASN A 300 -7.37 9.03 -2.64
C ASN A 300 -8.56 8.10 -2.37
N ARG A 301 -8.44 7.21 -1.37
CA ARG A 301 -9.51 6.28 -0.97
C ARG A 301 -10.78 7.02 -0.52
N ASN A 302 -10.64 8.05 0.31
CA ASN A 302 -11.78 8.86 0.77
C ASN A 302 -12.44 9.62 -0.37
N PHE A 303 -11.64 10.18 -1.27
CA PHE A 303 -12.14 10.89 -2.42
C PHE A 303 -12.96 9.96 -3.33
N ILE A 304 -12.43 8.78 -3.64
CA ILE A 304 -13.15 7.75 -4.39
C ILE A 304 -14.42 7.31 -3.67
N ALA A 305 -14.36 7.10 -2.34
CA ALA A 305 -15.55 6.74 -1.57
C ALA A 305 -16.63 7.83 -1.63
N LYS A 306 -16.25 9.11 -1.56
CA LYS A 306 -17.17 10.25 -1.69
C LYS A 306 -17.81 10.32 -3.09
N CYS A 307 -17.05 9.98 -4.13
CA CYS A 307 -17.55 9.98 -5.51
C CYS A 307 -18.33 8.72 -5.89
N ARG A 308 -18.26 7.66 -5.08
CA ARG A 308 -18.72 6.31 -5.46
C ARG A 308 -20.19 6.28 -5.84
N ASP A 309 -21.07 6.78 -4.98
CA ASP A 309 -22.52 6.65 -5.19
C ASP A 309 -22.97 7.44 -6.42
N ASP A 310 -22.50 8.69 -6.56
CA ASP A 310 -22.76 9.51 -7.75
C ASP A 310 -22.32 8.82 -9.04
N VAL A 311 -21.08 8.31 -9.07
CA VAL A 311 -20.53 7.68 -10.28
C VAL A 311 -21.28 6.39 -10.60
N LEU A 312 -21.62 5.57 -9.60
CA LEU A 312 -22.39 4.35 -9.81
C LEU A 312 -23.78 4.65 -10.40
N GLU A 313 -24.48 5.67 -9.88
CA GLU A 313 -25.76 6.10 -10.44
C GLU A 313 -25.63 6.52 -11.92
N ILE A 314 -24.56 7.24 -12.27
CA ILE A 314 -24.36 7.70 -13.64
C ILE A 314 -24.02 6.54 -14.59
N ILE A 315 -23.15 5.60 -14.19
CA ILE A 315 -22.71 4.50 -15.09
C ILE A 315 -23.77 3.42 -15.30
N GLU A 316 -24.82 3.38 -14.47
CA GLU A 316 -25.99 2.52 -14.70
C GLU A 316 -26.84 2.96 -15.89
N LYS A 317 -26.68 4.21 -16.36
CA LYS A 317 -27.37 4.75 -17.54
C LYS A 317 -26.83 4.15 -18.84
N PRO A 318 -27.57 4.26 -19.96
CA PRO A 318 -27.06 3.85 -21.27
C PRO A 318 -25.70 4.50 -21.57
N LEU A 319 -24.74 3.73 -22.12
CA LEU A 319 -23.34 4.11 -22.25
C LEU A 319 -23.09 5.55 -22.76
N THR A 320 -23.82 5.97 -23.80
CA THR A 320 -23.69 7.32 -24.37
C THR A 320 -24.13 8.41 -23.39
N GLU A 321 -25.21 8.17 -22.66
CA GLU A 321 -25.72 9.07 -21.62
C GLU A 321 -24.76 9.12 -20.43
N ALA A 322 -24.31 7.95 -19.95
CA ALA A 322 -23.33 7.82 -18.87
C ALA A 322 -22.05 8.61 -19.15
N LYS A 323 -21.44 8.47 -20.34
CA LYS A 323 -20.22 9.23 -20.71
C LYS A 323 -20.43 10.73 -20.72
N SER A 324 -21.55 11.20 -21.25
CA SER A 324 -21.85 12.63 -21.31
C SER A 324 -22.10 13.20 -19.92
N GLU A 325 -22.83 12.48 -19.08
CA GLU A 325 -23.13 12.91 -17.71
C GLU A 325 -21.92 12.82 -16.79
N LEU A 326 -21.07 11.80 -16.91
CA LEU A 326 -19.79 11.75 -16.20
C LEU A 326 -18.90 12.94 -16.60
N SER A 327 -18.86 13.30 -17.88
CA SER A 327 -18.08 14.47 -18.33
C SER A 327 -18.61 15.78 -17.71
N ARG A 328 -19.93 15.93 -17.60
CA ARG A 328 -20.54 17.06 -16.86
C ARG A 328 -20.24 17.02 -15.36
N TRP A 329 -20.30 15.84 -14.74
CA TRP A 329 -20.01 15.64 -13.33
C TRP A 329 -18.53 15.96 -12.99
N VAL A 330 -17.61 15.65 -13.91
CA VAL A 330 -16.19 16.05 -13.81
C VAL A 330 -16.03 17.56 -13.89
N VAL A 331 -16.63 18.21 -14.90
CA VAL A 331 -16.40 19.64 -15.17
C VAL A 331 -17.14 20.57 -14.20
N TYR A 332 -18.35 20.20 -13.77
CA TYR A 332 -19.20 21.06 -12.95
C TYR A 332 -19.29 20.66 -11.48
N GLY A 333 -18.77 19.49 -11.11
CA GLY A 333 -19.01 18.94 -9.79
C GLY A 333 -18.09 19.49 -8.69
N GLY A 334 -17.02 20.22 -9.03
CA GLY A 334 -16.06 20.76 -8.07
C GLY A 334 -15.20 21.89 -8.65
N PRO A 335 -14.24 22.44 -7.88
CA PRO A 335 -13.23 23.35 -8.39
C PRO A 335 -12.45 22.73 -9.57
N ASP A 336 -11.98 23.55 -10.51
CA ASP A 336 -11.22 23.06 -11.67
C ASP A 336 -10.00 22.19 -11.29
N SER A 337 -9.39 22.45 -10.13
CA SER A 337 -8.27 21.67 -9.59
C SER A 337 -8.63 20.22 -9.23
N GLU A 338 -9.91 19.89 -9.02
CA GLU A 338 -10.36 18.52 -8.73
C GLU A 338 -10.72 17.74 -10.00
N SER A 339 -10.70 18.37 -11.18
CA SER A 339 -11.18 17.73 -12.41
C SER A 339 -10.41 16.45 -12.75
N GLU A 340 -9.08 16.47 -12.67
CA GLU A 340 -8.23 15.28 -12.90
C GLU A 340 -8.49 14.18 -11.84
N GLU A 341 -8.65 14.56 -10.58
CA GLU A 341 -8.97 13.62 -9.50
C GLU A 341 -10.32 12.95 -9.73
N ARG A 342 -11.32 13.71 -10.17
CA ARG A 342 -12.66 13.23 -10.54
C ARG A 342 -12.62 12.27 -11.71
N VAL A 343 -11.83 12.57 -12.74
CA VAL A 343 -11.63 11.64 -13.88
C VAL A 343 -11.03 10.34 -13.40
N ARG A 344 -9.97 10.40 -12.59
CA ARG A 344 -9.31 9.22 -12.03
C ARG A 344 -10.28 8.40 -11.17
N ALA A 345 -11.03 9.04 -10.28
CA ALA A 345 -12.00 8.38 -9.41
C ALA A 345 -13.13 7.72 -10.22
N ALA A 346 -13.73 8.46 -11.16
CA ALA A 346 -14.80 7.93 -12.00
C ALA A 346 -14.32 6.74 -12.86
N ARG A 347 -13.13 6.86 -13.45
CA ARG A 347 -12.48 5.75 -14.18
C ARG A 347 -12.34 4.53 -13.29
N GLU A 348 -11.78 4.69 -12.11
CA GLU A 348 -11.52 3.59 -11.19
C GLU A 348 -12.79 2.91 -10.70
N ILE A 349 -13.81 3.70 -10.31
CA ILE A 349 -15.12 3.19 -9.90
C ILE A 349 -15.76 2.41 -11.06
N TRP A 350 -15.72 2.96 -12.28
CA TRP A 350 -16.32 2.35 -13.45
C TRP A 350 -15.65 1.01 -13.77
N VAL A 351 -14.32 0.96 -13.92
CA VAL A 351 -13.63 -0.30 -14.25
C VAL A 351 -13.68 -1.33 -13.12
N SER A 352 -13.86 -0.89 -11.87
CA SER A 352 -14.06 -1.78 -10.72
C SER A 352 -15.49 -2.34 -10.62
N SER A 353 -16.46 -1.70 -11.28
CA SER A 353 -17.88 -2.09 -11.23
C SER A 353 -18.26 -3.16 -12.27
N THR A 354 -17.37 -3.47 -13.21
CA THR A 354 -17.66 -4.37 -14.33
C THR A 354 -16.53 -5.35 -14.61
N THR A 355 -16.88 -6.49 -15.20
CA THR A 355 -15.94 -7.45 -15.76
C THR A 355 -16.00 -7.48 -17.30
N ASP A 356 -16.91 -6.73 -17.92
CA ASP A 356 -17.09 -6.67 -19.36
C ASP A 356 -15.95 -5.87 -20.02
N GLU A 357 -15.14 -6.55 -20.84
CA GLU A 357 -13.95 -5.96 -21.48
C GLU A 357 -14.29 -4.75 -22.35
N ARG A 358 -15.42 -4.79 -23.04
CA ARG A 358 -15.86 -3.65 -23.87
C ARG A 358 -16.19 -2.44 -23.01
N THR A 359 -16.93 -2.62 -21.93
CA THR A 359 -17.25 -1.54 -20.99
C THR A 359 -15.98 -0.94 -20.39
N ILE A 360 -14.99 -1.77 -20.04
CA ILE A 360 -13.69 -1.31 -19.55
C ILE A 360 -12.97 -0.45 -20.59
N GLN A 361 -12.89 -0.91 -21.85
CA GLN A 361 -12.31 -0.12 -22.94
C GLN A 361 -13.01 1.23 -23.10
N GLU A 362 -14.34 1.24 -23.05
CA GLU A 362 -15.14 2.46 -23.21
C GLU A 362 -14.92 3.44 -22.04
N ALA A 363 -14.71 2.94 -20.82
CA ALA A 363 -14.36 3.75 -19.65
C ALA A 363 -12.96 4.37 -19.78
N LEU A 364 -11.98 3.62 -20.29
CA LEU A 364 -10.62 4.12 -20.54
C LEU A 364 -10.59 5.17 -21.64
N ILE A 365 -11.26 4.91 -22.77
CA ILE A 365 -11.38 5.86 -23.88
C ILE A 365 -12.04 7.16 -23.41
N TRP A 366 -13.07 7.05 -22.56
CA TRP A 366 -13.68 8.21 -21.94
C TRP A 366 -12.68 8.98 -21.07
N ALA A 367 -11.95 8.31 -20.17
CA ALA A 367 -11.02 8.94 -19.24
C ALA A 367 -9.80 9.61 -19.92
N TRP A 368 -9.44 9.19 -21.13
CA TRP A 368 -8.38 9.83 -21.93
C TRP A 368 -8.90 10.95 -22.85
N GLY A 369 -10.22 11.09 -22.98
CA GLY A 369 -10.85 12.07 -23.86
C GLY A 369 -10.93 13.47 -23.25
N PRO A 370 -11.07 14.52 -24.08
CA PRO A 370 -11.26 15.89 -23.59
C PRO A 370 -12.68 16.09 -23.05
N HIS A 371 -12.84 16.08 -21.72
CA HIS A 371 -14.15 16.15 -21.07
C HIS A 371 -14.92 17.46 -21.33
N TYR A 372 -14.23 18.58 -21.52
CA TYR A 372 -14.84 19.87 -21.84
C TYR A 372 -15.48 19.93 -23.23
N MET A 373 -15.13 19.00 -24.13
CA MET A 373 -15.72 18.90 -25.48
C MET A 373 -16.94 17.98 -25.53
N ALA A 374 -17.24 17.26 -24.44
CA ALA A 374 -18.33 16.30 -24.35
C ALA A 374 -19.63 16.89 -23.74
N ILE A 375 -19.62 18.19 -23.43
CA ILE A 375 -20.70 18.94 -22.77
C ILE A 375 -21.52 19.73 -23.78
#